data_AF-F8MYJ3-F1
#
_entry.id   AF-F8MYJ3-F1
#
_cell.length_a   1.000
_cell.length_b   1.000
_cell.length_c   1.000
_cell.angle_alpha   90.00
_cell.angle_beta   90.00
_cell.angle_gamma   90.00
#
_symmetry.space_group_name_H-M   'P 1'
#
loop_
_entity.id
_entity.type
_entity.pdbx_description
1 polymer ?
#
loop_
_entity_poly.entity_id
_entity_poly.type
_entity_poly.pdbx_seq_one_letter_code
_entity_poly.pdbx_strand_id
1 'polypeptide(L)'
;MADSVQSTPVESSASTPAPSDTANANVPAQQNNKKQNNKKQNKPPHPNAVNAKPKPVKREVRILMLHGYTQSGPLFRAKTRALEKLLIKALAPLNLVPTLIYPTAPNRLSVSDIPGYEPSTSDSGPGGDKELSDSWAWFRREEATWNYKLINEGFERLAETMRGVNLEGREVVDGLVSTTPQVDGEGKEITEERKELKGVVRSEVIDGVIGFSQGAAMAAMLTAAMEHLAPGQPRPVLTPDHEGWVKQIREANKGQPLKFCVSYSGFFALPPELGWLWEPKVKTPTLHVLGSLDTVVEESRSRRLIEACEEPVVVVHPGGHYVPVSKEWVAPLVGFIRGCLEKHQKTEEEGEKKVEESI
;
A
#
# COMPACT_ATOMS: atom_id res chain seq x y z
N MET A 1 4.88 5.81 63.59
CA MET A 1 6.11 6.34 62.98
C MET A 1 5.71 6.77 61.57
N ALA A 2 5.04 7.91 61.35
CA ALA A 2 5.56 9.30 61.41
C ALA A 2 6.88 9.38 60.64
N ASP A 3 6.94 10.01 59.45
CA ASP A 3 6.85 11.46 59.33
C ASP A 3 5.98 12.02 58.18
N SER A 4 5.37 13.17 58.51
CA SER A 4 4.71 14.14 57.64
C SER A 4 5.66 15.29 57.34
N VAL A 5 5.58 15.89 56.14
CA VAL A 5 5.84 17.33 55.97
C VAL A 5 4.81 17.89 54.99
N GLN A 6 4.07 18.90 55.45
CA GLN A 6 3.12 19.73 54.72
C GLN A 6 3.68 21.15 54.51
N SER A 7 2.98 21.90 53.64
CA SER A 7 2.83 23.37 53.59
C SER A 7 3.84 24.11 52.68
N THR A 8 3.49 25.08 51.81
CA THR A 8 2.30 25.94 51.61
C THR A 8 2.22 26.48 50.15
N PRO A 9 1.07 27.03 49.71
CA PRO A 9 0.84 27.66 48.40
C PRO A 9 1.07 29.18 48.41
N VAL A 10 1.18 29.80 47.23
CA VAL A 10 1.13 31.26 47.05
C VAL A 10 0.21 31.62 45.88
N GLU A 11 -0.89 32.32 46.19
CA GLU A 11 -1.72 33.12 45.28
C GLU A 11 -1.30 34.60 45.33
N SER A 12 -1.43 35.32 44.21
CA SER A 12 -1.94 36.71 44.08
C SER A 12 -1.75 37.14 42.61
N SER A 13 -2.78 37.27 41.76
CA SER A 13 -3.85 38.28 41.69
C SER A 13 -3.43 39.65 41.10
N ALA A 14 -4.39 40.21 40.34
CA ALA A 14 -4.47 41.56 39.76
C ALA A 14 -3.58 41.86 38.53
N SER A 15 -3.91 42.73 37.58
CA SER A 15 -5.14 43.42 37.15
C SER A 15 -4.72 44.27 35.93
N THR A 16 -5.65 44.44 34.98
CA THR A 16 -5.64 45.38 33.85
C THR A 16 -5.24 46.81 34.25
N PRO A 17 -4.78 47.67 33.31
CA PRO A 17 -5.74 48.48 32.53
C PRO A 17 -5.34 48.81 31.07
N ALA A 18 -6.37 49.11 30.26
CA ALA A 18 -6.29 49.89 29.02
C ALA A 18 -6.29 51.40 29.31
N PRO A 19 -5.85 52.25 28.37
CA PRO A 19 -6.75 53.24 27.74
C PRO A 19 -6.56 53.30 26.20
N SER A 20 -7.61 53.42 25.36
CA SER A 20 -8.21 54.66 24.80
C SER A 20 -7.18 55.60 24.13
N ASP A 21 -7.37 56.22 22.97
CA ASP A 21 -8.57 56.62 22.23
C ASP A 21 -8.15 57.25 20.87
N THR A 22 -9.14 57.71 20.10
CA THR A 22 -9.12 58.61 18.91
C THR A 22 -9.17 57.91 17.54
N ALA A 23 -10.29 57.88 16.81
CA ALA A 23 -11.25 58.89 16.33
C ALA A 23 -10.97 59.29 14.87
N ASN A 24 -11.89 58.89 13.98
CA ASN A 24 -12.59 59.70 12.95
C ASN A 24 -13.12 58.75 11.87
N ALA A 25 -14.43 58.50 11.78
CA ALA A 25 -15.43 59.37 11.14
C ALA A 25 -15.09 59.65 9.66
N ASN A 26 -15.77 59.01 8.71
CA ASN A 26 -16.97 59.57 8.06
C ASN A 26 -17.53 58.62 6.96
N VAL A 27 -18.83 58.71 6.75
CA VAL A 27 -19.70 57.91 5.86
C VAL A 27 -19.90 58.69 4.52
N PRO A 28 -20.83 58.32 3.62
CA PRO A 28 -20.77 57.37 2.49
C PRO A 28 -20.75 58.07 1.10
N ALA A 29 -20.69 57.32 -0.01
CA ALA A 29 -21.60 57.49 -1.16
C ALA A 29 -21.26 56.56 -2.34
N GLN A 30 -22.31 55.96 -2.89
CA GLN A 30 -22.36 55.31 -4.19
C GLN A 30 -22.17 56.34 -5.31
N GLN A 31 -21.50 55.96 -6.41
CA GLN A 31 -22.03 56.19 -7.77
C GLN A 31 -21.25 55.44 -8.87
N ASN A 32 -22.05 54.83 -9.74
CA ASN A 32 -21.75 54.33 -11.08
C ASN A 32 -20.76 55.21 -11.87
N ASN A 33 -19.89 54.62 -12.69
CA ASN A 33 -20.13 54.44 -14.14
C ASN A 33 -18.90 53.98 -14.94
N LYS A 34 -19.23 53.31 -16.06
CA LYS A 34 -18.50 53.24 -17.35
C LYS A 34 -17.31 52.29 -17.50
N LYS A 35 -17.66 51.16 -18.13
CA LYS A 35 -16.85 50.44 -19.13
C LYS A 35 -16.04 51.40 -20.02
N GLN A 36 -14.73 51.18 -20.09
CA GLN A 36 -13.93 51.56 -21.24
C GLN A 36 -13.09 50.35 -21.70
N ASN A 37 -13.40 49.92 -22.92
CA ASN A 37 -12.58 49.05 -23.74
C ASN A 37 -11.21 49.70 -23.98
N ASN A 38 -10.13 49.00 -23.63
CA ASN A 38 -8.82 49.29 -24.19
C ASN A 38 -8.31 48.09 -24.98
N LYS A 39 -8.28 48.28 -26.31
CA LYS A 39 -7.65 47.43 -27.31
C LYS A 39 -6.19 47.14 -26.91
N LYS A 40 -5.85 45.89 -26.62
CA LYS A 40 -4.44 45.45 -26.65
C LYS A 40 -4.02 45.33 -28.11
N GLN A 41 -3.08 46.19 -28.50
CA GLN A 41 -2.40 46.16 -29.78
C GLN A 41 -1.62 44.84 -29.94
N ASN A 42 -1.75 44.23 -31.11
CA ASN A 42 -0.96 43.08 -31.56
C ASN A 42 0.54 43.44 -31.61
N LYS A 43 1.35 42.79 -30.78
CA LYS A 43 2.79 42.65 -31.04
C LYS A 43 2.99 41.49 -32.03
N PRO A 44 3.85 41.61 -33.05
CA PRO A 44 4.10 40.53 -33.99
C PRO A 44 4.75 39.33 -33.27
N PRO A 45 4.47 38.09 -33.69
CA PRO A 45 5.04 36.91 -33.06
C PRO A 45 6.55 36.85 -33.36
N HIS A 46 7.36 36.73 -32.30
CA HIS A 46 8.77 36.37 -32.45
C HIS A 46 8.86 34.93 -33.01
N PRO A 47 9.56 34.71 -34.14
CA PRO A 47 9.88 33.36 -34.58
C PRO A 47 11.13 32.93 -33.82
N ASN A 48 10.95 32.21 -32.71
CA ASN A 48 11.94 31.27 -32.16
C ASN A 48 11.37 30.57 -30.93
N ALA A 49 10.61 29.51 -31.18
CA ALA A 49 10.31 28.48 -30.19
C ALA A 49 10.42 27.09 -30.83
N VAL A 50 11.51 26.85 -31.57
CA VAL A 50 11.87 25.51 -32.06
C VAL A 50 13.08 25.05 -31.25
N ASN A 51 12.84 24.62 -30.01
CA ASN A 51 13.67 23.72 -29.20
C ASN A 51 13.20 23.71 -27.74
N ALA A 52 11.89 23.51 -27.52
CA ALA A 52 11.46 23.04 -26.21
C ALA A 52 11.88 21.57 -26.09
N LYS A 53 12.80 21.25 -25.16
CA LYS A 53 13.10 19.85 -24.81
C LYS A 53 11.76 19.14 -24.54
N PRO A 54 11.53 17.93 -25.08
CA PRO A 54 10.29 17.21 -24.83
C PRO A 54 10.09 17.10 -23.31
N LYS A 55 8.89 17.47 -22.84
CA LYS A 55 8.57 17.33 -21.41
C LYS A 55 8.75 15.87 -21.03
N PRO A 56 9.38 15.56 -19.89
CA PRO A 56 9.54 14.19 -19.47
C PRO A 56 8.17 13.53 -19.33
N VAL A 57 7.99 12.39 -19.98
CA VAL A 57 6.75 11.63 -19.97
C VAL A 57 6.60 10.98 -18.59
N LYS A 58 5.44 11.16 -17.95
CA LYS A 58 5.17 10.51 -16.67
C LYS A 58 4.78 9.06 -16.89
N ARG A 59 5.26 8.14 -16.07
CA ARG A 59 4.89 6.72 -16.08
C ARG A 59 4.18 6.35 -14.78
N GLU A 60 3.15 5.53 -14.89
CA GLU A 60 2.48 4.94 -13.73
C GLU A 60 3.35 3.83 -13.11
N VAL A 61 3.25 3.66 -11.79
CA VAL A 61 3.78 2.51 -11.05
C VAL A 61 2.65 1.91 -10.24
N ARG A 62 2.28 0.65 -10.50
CA ARG A 62 1.16 -0.01 -9.79
C ARG A 62 1.67 -0.81 -8.60
N ILE A 63 1.10 -0.56 -7.43
CA ILE A 63 1.54 -1.16 -6.17
C ILE A 63 0.36 -1.80 -5.45
N LEU A 64 0.41 -3.12 -5.24
CA LEU A 64 -0.55 -3.82 -4.39
C LEU A 64 -0.29 -3.50 -2.91
N MET A 65 -1.35 -3.27 -2.15
CA MET A 65 -1.33 -2.90 -0.74
C MET A 65 -2.13 -3.94 0.06
N LEU A 66 -1.45 -4.91 0.67
CA LEU A 66 -2.08 -6.07 1.31
C LEU A 66 -2.23 -5.86 2.82
N HIS A 67 -3.47 -5.86 3.29
CA HIS A 67 -3.83 -5.61 4.69
C HIS A 67 -3.53 -6.81 5.60
N GLY A 68 -3.44 -6.56 6.92
CA GLY A 68 -3.23 -7.60 7.93
C GLY A 68 -4.52 -8.37 8.27
N TYR A 69 -4.39 -9.39 9.13
CA TYR A 69 -5.54 -10.15 9.66
C TYR A 69 -6.53 -9.21 10.38
N THR A 70 -7.83 -9.51 10.33
CA THR A 70 -8.93 -8.67 10.84
C THR A 70 -8.99 -7.25 10.25
N GLN A 71 -8.50 -7.06 9.03
CA GLN A 71 -8.58 -5.77 8.34
C GLN A 71 -9.28 -5.92 6.98
N SER A 72 -9.47 -4.81 6.30
CA SER A 72 -10.00 -4.72 4.93
C SER A 72 -9.13 -3.77 4.11
N GLY A 73 -9.27 -3.80 2.78
CA GLY A 73 -8.62 -2.84 1.88
C GLY A 73 -8.90 -1.37 2.25
N PRO A 74 -10.18 -0.97 2.41
CA PRO A 74 -10.55 0.37 2.87
C PRO A 74 -9.92 0.77 4.21
N LEU A 75 -9.95 -0.13 5.21
CA LEU A 75 -9.34 0.15 6.51
C LEU A 75 -7.83 0.34 6.40
N PHE A 76 -7.15 -0.51 5.63
CA PHE A 76 -5.71 -0.40 5.44
C PHE A 76 -5.34 0.89 4.73
N ARG A 77 -6.09 1.26 3.69
CA ARG A 77 -5.95 2.54 2.99
C ARG A 77 -6.11 3.74 3.91
N ALA A 78 -7.11 3.73 4.78
CA ALA A 78 -7.31 4.79 5.77
C ALA A 78 -6.09 4.92 6.70
N LYS A 79 -5.55 3.79 7.18
CA LYS A 79 -4.36 3.76 8.04
C LYS A 79 -3.07 4.19 7.33
N THR A 80 -2.94 3.96 6.04
CA THR A 80 -1.74 4.27 5.24
C THR A 80 -1.85 5.56 4.42
N ARG A 81 -2.87 6.39 4.62
CA ARG A 81 -3.09 7.62 3.83
C ARG A 81 -1.92 8.59 3.87
N ALA A 82 -1.23 8.68 5.02
CA ALA A 82 -0.03 9.52 5.16
C ALA A 82 1.15 8.97 4.33
N LEU A 83 1.31 7.64 4.29
CA LEU A 83 2.31 6.96 3.49
C LEU A 83 2.09 7.21 1.99
N GLU A 84 0.85 7.12 1.50
CA GLU A 84 0.49 7.41 0.10
C GLU A 84 0.97 8.80 -0.34
N LYS A 85 0.67 9.84 0.45
CA LYS A 85 1.08 11.22 0.15
C LYS A 85 2.59 11.37 0.06
N LEU A 86 3.33 10.65 0.91
CA LEU A 86 4.78 10.67 0.94
C LEU A 86 5.38 9.94 -0.27
N LEU A 87 4.83 8.79 -0.67
CA LEU A 87 5.22 8.06 -1.89
C LEU A 87 5.01 8.91 -3.16
N ILE A 88 3.86 9.58 -3.29
CA ILE A 88 3.59 10.47 -4.43
C ILE A 88 4.64 11.57 -4.52
N LYS A 89 4.92 12.25 -3.38
CA LYS A 89 5.92 13.32 -3.33
C LYS A 89 7.32 12.82 -3.68
N ALA A 90 7.66 11.63 -3.21
CA ALA A 90 8.97 11.02 -3.38
C ALA A 90 9.27 10.55 -4.81
N LEU A 91 8.25 10.02 -5.50
CA LEU A 91 8.39 9.48 -6.86
C LEU A 91 8.25 10.56 -7.95
N ALA A 92 7.67 11.72 -7.62
CA ALA A 92 7.48 12.82 -8.55
C ALA A 92 8.77 13.30 -9.28
N PRO A 93 9.96 13.41 -8.63
CA PRO A 93 11.22 13.77 -9.31
C PRO A 93 11.66 12.77 -10.39
N LEU A 94 11.17 11.52 -10.34
CA LEU A 94 11.47 10.47 -11.33
C LEU A 94 10.43 10.42 -12.46
N ASN A 95 9.46 11.34 -12.47
CA ASN A 95 8.29 11.29 -13.34
C ASN A 95 7.46 10.01 -13.15
N LEU A 96 7.52 9.41 -11.97
CA LEU A 96 6.74 8.23 -11.61
C LEU A 96 5.52 8.63 -10.79
N VAL A 97 4.37 8.04 -11.14
CA VAL A 97 3.09 8.28 -10.50
C VAL A 97 2.60 6.97 -9.90
N PRO A 98 2.64 6.80 -8.56
CA PRO A 98 2.17 5.57 -7.95
C PRO A 98 0.65 5.49 -7.99
N THR A 99 0.13 4.31 -8.35
CA THR A 99 -1.26 3.90 -8.16
C THR A 99 -1.25 2.78 -7.13
N LEU A 100 -1.71 3.08 -5.92
CA LEU A 100 -1.81 2.12 -4.83
C LEU A 100 -3.12 1.36 -4.93
N ILE A 101 -3.10 0.03 -4.80
CA ILE A 101 -4.25 -0.84 -5.01
C ILE A 101 -4.49 -1.64 -3.74
N TYR A 102 -5.64 -1.45 -3.09
CA TYR A 102 -5.98 -1.99 -1.77
C TYR A 102 -7.09 -3.06 -1.89
N PRO A 103 -6.77 -4.28 -2.33
CA PRO A 103 -7.76 -5.36 -2.34
C PRO A 103 -8.14 -5.75 -0.91
N THR A 104 -9.40 -6.11 -0.72
CA THR A 104 -9.84 -6.83 0.49
C THR A 104 -9.62 -8.33 0.28
N ALA A 105 -9.12 -9.01 1.30
CA ALA A 105 -8.94 -10.46 1.29
C ALA A 105 -10.30 -11.18 1.15
N PRO A 106 -10.33 -12.44 0.67
CA PRO A 106 -11.61 -13.10 0.33
C PRO A 106 -12.32 -13.74 1.53
N ASN A 107 -11.59 -14.05 2.60
CA ASN A 107 -12.14 -14.84 3.71
C ASN A 107 -12.66 -13.92 4.81
N ARG A 108 -13.98 -13.76 4.91
CA ARG A 108 -14.61 -13.01 5.99
C ARG A 108 -14.49 -13.77 7.32
N LEU A 109 -14.31 -13.04 8.41
CA LEU A 109 -14.09 -13.61 9.75
C LEU A 109 -15.37 -13.53 10.60
N SER A 110 -15.64 -14.61 11.35
CA SER A 110 -16.63 -14.60 12.43
C SER A 110 -16.00 -14.13 13.73
N VAL A 111 -16.81 -13.93 14.76
CA VAL A 111 -16.32 -13.61 16.11
C VAL A 111 -15.44 -14.74 16.68
N SER A 112 -15.73 -16.01 16.36
CA SER A 112 -14.93 -17.16 16.78
C SER A 112 -13.54 -17.24 16.13
N ASP A 113 -13.32 -16.50 15.05
CA ASP A 113 -12.02 -16.40 14.38
C ASP A 113 -11.09 -15.33 14.99
N ILE A 114 -11.53 -14.58 16.01
CA ILE A 114 -10.72 -13.54 16.64
C ILE A 114 -9.77 -14.17 17.69
N PRO A 115 -8.46 -13.89 17.64
CA PRO A 115 -7.52 -14.29 18.67
C PRO A 115 -7.96 -13.79 20.05
N GLY A 116 -8.09 -14.70 21.02
CA GLY A 116 -8.48 -14.39 22.40
C GLY A 116 -9.98 -14.39 22.67
N TYR A 117 -10.82 -14.85 21.73
CA TYR A 117 -12.25 -15.07 21.98
C TYR A 117 -12.48 -16.27 22.91
N GLU A 118 -13.22 -16.06 24.00
CA GLU A 118 -13.78 -17.12 24.84
C GLU A 118 -15.30 -17.20 24.64
N PRO A 119 -15.87 -18.35 24.26
CA PRO A 119 -17.31 -18.49 24.07
C PRO A 119 -18.03 -18.32 25.41
N SER A 120 -18.97 -17.37 25.47
CA SER A 120 -19.87 -17.24 26.61
C SER A 120 -20.89 -18.40 26.61
N THR A 121 -21.20 -18.96 27.79
CA THR A 121 -22.13 -20.10 27.95
C THR A 121 -23.58 -19.77 27.57
N SER A 122 -23.89 -18.53 27.17
CA SER A 122 -25.22 -18.08 26.76
C SER A 122 -25.49 -18.09 25.25
N ASP A 123 -24.49 -18.36 24.39
CA ASP A 123 -24.66 -18.30 22.92
C ASP A 123 -25.17 -19.61 22.27
N SER A 124 -25.78 -20.50 23.06
CA SER A 124 -26.36 -21.76 22.57
C SER A 124 -27.75 -21.58 21.93
N GLY A 125 -27.85 -20.69 20.95
CA GLY A 125 -29.02 -20.54 20.07
C GLY A 125 -28.70 -20.99 18.64
N PRO A 126 -29.59 -21.66 17.91
CA PRO A 126 -29.34 -22.03 16.52
C PRO A 126 -29.36 -20.75 15.66
N GLY A 127 -28.18 -20.24 15.32
CA GLY A 127 -27.99 -19.00 14.55
C GLY A 127 -26.91 -18.04 15.09
N GLY A 128 -26.08 -18.47 16.05
CA GLY A 128 -25.16 -17.60 16.83
C GLY A 128 -23.83 -17.17 16.18
N ASP A 129 -23.61 -17.36 14.88
CA ASP A 129 -22.43 -16.79 14.21
C ASP A 129 -22.68 -15.32 13.88
N LYS A 130 -22.47 -14.43 14.85
CA LYS A 130 -22.42 -12.99 14.54
C LYS A 130 -21.16 -12.74 13.71
N GLU A 131 -21.34 -12.58 12.40
CA GLU A 131 -20.27 -12.15 11.50
C GLU A 131 -19.73 -10.78 11.94
N LEU A 132 -18.41 -10.60 11.90
CA LEU A 132 -17.83 -9.26 12.07
C LEU A 132 -18.12 -8.44 10.82
N SER A 133 -18.58 -7.20 11.00
CA SER A 133 -19.10 -6.40 9.89
C SER A 133 -18.03 -6.14 8.80
N ASP A 134 -16.75 -5.94 9.16
CA ASP A 134 -15.65 -5.73 8.20
C ASP A 134 -14.29 -6.28 8.69
N SER A 135 -14.15 -7.61 8.78
CA SER A 135 -12.90 -8.27 9.16
C SER A 135 -12.59 -9.43 8.23
N TRP A 136 -11.40 -9.40 7.62
CA TRP A 136 -11.03 -10.34 6.56
C TRP A 136 -9.63 -10.91 6.76
N ALA A 137 -9.38 -12.05 6.13
CA ALA A 137 -8.11 -12.76 6.13
C ALA A 137 -7.74 -13.30 4.75
N TRP A 138 -6.44 -13.29 4.44
CA TRP A 138 -5.88 -13.88 3.23
C TRP A 138 -5.89 -15.41 3.29
N PHE A 139 -5.68 -15.94 4.48
CA PHE A 139 -5.71 -17.36 4.82
C PHE A 139 -5.98 -17.49 6.33
N ARG A 140 -6.41 -18.67 6.77
CA ARG A 140 -6.61 -18.99 8.20
C ARG A 140 -5.56 -19.99 8.66
N ARG A 141 -4.93 -19.75 9.80
CA ARG A 141 -4.00 -20.69 10.41
C ARG A 141 -4.77 -21.76 11.18
N GLU A 142 -4.47 -23.02 10.92
CA GLU A 142 -4.90 -24.12 11.78
C GLU A 142 -3.86 -24.35 12.87
N GLU A 143 -4.24 -24.15 14.14
CA GLU A 143 -3.30 -24.22 15.27
C GLU A 143 -2.68 -25.63 15.46
N ALA A 144 -3.43 -26.70 15.16
CA ALA A 144 -2.97 -28.07 15.38
C ALA A 144 -1.88 -28.50 14.39
N THR A 145 -1.98 -28.06 13.14
CA THR A 145 -1.14 -28.53 12.02
C THR A 145 -0.20 -27.46 11.49
N TRP A 146 -0.39 -26.19 11.89
CA TRP A 146 0.25 -25.01 11.32
C TRP A 146 -0.04 -24.77 9.83
N ASN A 147 -1.02 -25.49 9.27
CA ASN A 147 -1.43 -25.34 7.87
C ASN A 147 -2.20 -24.04 7.64
N TYR A 148 -2.16 -23.55 6.40
CA TYR A 148 -2.91 -22.36 5.97
C TYR A 148 -4.14 -22.79 5.16
N LYS A 149 -5.30 -22.75 5.80
CA LYS A 149 -6.58 -22.95 5.13
C LYS A 149 -6.94 -21.72 4.31
N LEU A 150 -7.67 -21.94 3.23
CA LEU A 150 -8.20 -20.90 2.36
C LEU A 150 -7.13 -20.01 1.68
N ILE A 151 -5.90 -20.53 1.57
CA ILE A 151 -4.80 -19.78 0.96
C ILE A 151 -4.95 -19.66 -0.56
N ASN A 152 -5.54 -20.68 -1.20
CA ASN A 152 -5.78 -20.70 -2.63
C ASN A 152 -6.71 -19.54 -3.03
N GLU A 153 -7.80 -19.36 -2.29
CA GLU A 153 -8.76 -18.26 -2.44
C GLU A 153 -8.06 -16.91 -2.30
N GLY A 154 -7.12 -16.80 -1.35
CA GLY A 154 -6.26 -15.63 -1.19
C GLY A 154 -5.48 -15.29 -2.46
N PHE A 155 -4.83 -16.27 -3.08
CA PHE A 155 -4.10 -16.08 -4.34
C PHE A 155 -5.03 -15.82 -5.53
N GLU A 156 -6.18 -16.49 -5.60
CA GLU A 156 -7.20 -16.26 -6.63
C GLU A 156 -7.72 -14.83 -6.59
N ARG A 157 -7.98 -14.29 -5.38
CA ARG A 157 -8.36 -12.89 -5.17
C ARG A 157 -7.26 -11.92 -5.66
N LEU A 158 -5.99 -12.24 -5.42
CA LEU A 158 -4.89 -11.43 -5.94
C LEU A 158 -4.83 -11.48 -7.47
N ALA A 159 -4.93 -12.67 -8.07
CA ALA A 159 -4.94 -12.82 -9.52
C ALA A 159 -6.14 -12.07 -10.16
N GLU A 160 -7.32 -12.16 -9.57
CA GLU A 160 -8.50 -11.39 -9.99
C GLU A 160 -8.25 -9.88 -9.92
N THR A 161 -7.71 -9.40 -8.79
CA THR A 161 -7.38 -7.98 -8.59
C THR A 161 -6.40 -7.51 -9.65
N MET A 162 -5.31 -8.24 -9.88
CA MET A 162 -4.27 -7.92 -10.85
C MET A 162 -4.85 -7.86 -12.28
N ARG A 163 -5.65 -8.86 -12.68
CA ARG A 163 -6.37 -8.84 -13.97
C ARG A 163 -7.29 -7.64 -14.07
N GLY A 164 -8.06 -7.36 -13.02
CA GLY A 164 -9.01 -6.25 -13.02
C GLY A 164 -8.33 -4.89 -13.19
N VAL A 165 -7.19 -4.68 -12.55
CA VAL A 165 -6.39 -3.46 -12.72
C VAL A 165 -5.78 -3.37 -14.13
N ASN A 166 -5.45 -4.51 -14.75
CA ASN A 166 -4.82 -4.59 -16.06
C ASN A 166 -5.81 -4.55 -17.24
N LEU A 167 -7.10 -4.80 -17.02
CA LEU A 167 -8.14 -4.68 -18.04
C LEU A 167 -8.53 -3.21 -18.26
N GLU A 168 -8.58 -2.80 -19.53
CA GLU A 168 -9.21 -1.53 -19.90
C GLU A 168 -10.68 -1.57 -19.48
N GLY A 169 -11.11 -0.61 -18.64
CA GLY A 169 -12.51 -0.43 -18.25
C GLY A 169 -12.97 -1.12 -16.96
N ARG A 170 -12.12 -1.88 -16.22
CA ARG A 170 -12.43 -2.22 -14.81
C ARG A 170 -11.91 -1.12 -13.89
N GLU A 171 -12.81 -0.54 -13.11
CA GLU A 171 -12.59 0.70 -12.39
C GLU A 171 -11.75 0.48 -11.13
N VAL A 172 -10.56 1.09 -11.07
CA VAL A 172 -9.82 1.31 -9.82
C VAL A 172 -10.16 2.71 -9.35
N VAL A 173 -11.15 2.84 -8.47
CA VAL A 173 -11.56 4.14 -7.93
C VAL A 173 -10.68 4.44 -6.72
N ASP A 174 -9.80 5.42 -6.87
CA ASP A 174 -8.96 5.95 -5.79
C ASP A 174 -8.11 4.86 -5.09
N GLY A 175 -7.68 3.85 -5.86
CA GLY A 175 -6.87 2.75 -5.36
C GLY A 175 -7.63 1.61 -4.67
N LEU A 176 -8.96 1.66 -4.63
CA LEU A 176 -9.78 0.51 -4.24
C LEU A 176 -10.21 -0.23 -5.50
N VAL A 177 -10.00 -1.54 -5.54
CA VAL A 177 -10.60 -2.43 -6.53
C VAL A 177 -11.88 -2.95 -5.90
N SER A 178 -13.01 -2.37 -6.31
CA SER A 178 -14.31 -2.81 -5.86
C SER A 178 -14.73 -4.06 -6.63
N THR A 179 -14.92 -5.18 -5.92
CA THR A 179 -15.68 -6.34 -6.43
C THR A 179 -17.13 -6.33 -5.95
N THR A 180 -17.50 -5.37 -5.10
CA THR A 180 -18.81 -5.23 -4.44
C THR A 180 -19.16 -3.75 -4.34
N PRO A 181 -20.31 -3.29 -4.89
CA PRO A 181 -20.74 -1.90 -4.78
C PRO A 181 -20.67 -1.42 -3.33
N GLN A 182 -19.84 -0.40 -3.05
CA GLN A 182 -19.85 0.23 -1.74
C GLN A 182 -21.09 1.11 -1.66
N VAL A 183 -21.95 0.84 -0.69
CA VAL A 183 -23.09 1.69 -0.39
C VAL A 183 -22.82 2.44 0.92
N ASP A 184 -23.23 3.70 0.99
CA ASP A 184 -23.20 4.46 2.23
C ASP A 184 -24.22 3.89 3.25
N GLY A 185 -24.24 4.45 4.45
CA GLY A 185 -25.19 4.06 5.50
C GLY A 185 -26.67 4.26 5.13
N GLU A 186 -26.96 4.83 3.96
CA GLU A 186 -28.30 5.06 3.41
C GLU A 186 -28.58 4.16 2.18
N GLY A 187 -27.66 3.27 1.81
CA GLY A 187 -27.82 2.35 0.68
C GLY A 187 -27.46 2.95 -0.69
N LYS A 188 -26.84 4.14 -0.73
CA LYS A 188 -26.46 4.82 -1.97
C LYS A 188 -25.04 4.45 -2.38
N GLU A 189 -24.87 4.11 -3.65
CA GLU A 189 -23.57 3.75 -4.21
C GLU A 189 -22.56 4.91 -4.06
N ILE A 190 -21.50 4.65 -3.30
CA ILE A 190 -20.38 5.57 -3.07
C ILE A 190 -19.61 5.68 -4.39
N THR A 191 -19.97 6.68 -5.17
CA THR A 191 -19.30 7.05 -6.42
C THR A 191 -18.26 8.13 -6.10
N GLU A 192 -17.08 7.71 -5.63
CA GLU A 192 -15.96 8.62 -5.42
C GLU A 192 -15.36 9.07 -6.77
N GLU A 193 -15.01 10.36 -6.86
CA GLU A 193 -14.60 10.99 -8.11
C GLU A 193 -13.27 10.47 -8.66
N ARG A 194 -13.28 10.17 -9.97
CA ARG A 194 -12.13 9.77 -10.77
C ARG A 194 -11.03 10.83 -10.72
N LYS A 195 -9.79 10.42 -10.44
CA LYS A 195 -8.63 11.25 -10.78
C LYS A 195 -8.02 10.78 -12.10
N GLU A 196 -8.48 11.35 -13.21
CA GLU A 196 -7.92 11.09 -14.53
C GLU A 196 -6.42 11.44 -14.55
N LEU A 197 -5.56 10.44 -14.80
CA LEU A 197 -4.11 10.62 -14.88
C LEU A 197 -3.69 11.13 -16.27
N LYS A 198 -4.11 12.36 -16.59
CA LYS A 198 -3.79 13.02 -17.87
C LYS A 198 -2.28 13.10 -18.10
N GLY A 199 -1.82 12.62 -19.26
CA GLY A 199 -0.40 12.66 -19.65
C GLY A 199 0.50 11.69 -18.89
N VAL A 200 -0.07 10.62 -18.33
CA VAL A 200 0.67 9.52 -17.69
C VAL A 200 0.53 8.27 -18.55
N VAL A 201 1.66 7.65 -18.91
CA VAL A 201 1.69 6.33 -19.53
C VAL A 201 1.32 5.30 -18.46
N ARG A 202 0.23 4.58 -18.68
CA ARG A 202 -0.29 3.57 -17.76
C ARG A 202 0.65 2.36 -17.74
N SER A 203 0.85 1.77 -16.56
CA SER A 203 1.53 0.48 -16.44
C SER A 203 0.55 -0.60 -16.90
N GLU A 204 1.04 -1.71 -17.42
CA GLU A 204 0.20 -2.85 -17.82
C GLU A 204 0.34 -4.06 -16.87
N VAL A 205 1.14 -3.89 -15.83
CA VAL A 205 1.49 -4.90 -14.83
C VAL A 205 1.49 -4.28 -13.44
N ILE A 206 1.43 -5.10 -12.41
CA ILE A 206 1.78 -4.71 -11.05
C ILE A 206 3.31 -4.66 -10.95
N ASP A 207 3.81 -3.49 -10.56
CA ASP A 207 5.25 -3.23 -10.42
C ASP A 207 5.78 -3.66 -9.05
N GLY A 208 4.97 -3.62 -8.00
CA GLY A 208 5.41 -4.03 -6.67
C GLY A 208 4.28 -4.30 -5.70
N VAL A 209 4.65 -4.78 -4.51
CA VAL A 209 3.71 -5.09 -3.43
C VAL A 209 4.23 -4.55 -2.11
N ILE A 210 3.31 -4.04 -1.29
CA ILE A 210 3.53 -3.63 0.10
C ILE A 210 2.49 -4.35 0.95
N GLY A 211 2.93 -5.14 1.91
CA GLY A 211 2.04 -5.83 2.83
C GLY A 211 2.28 -5.47 4.28
N PHE A 212 1.26 -5.66 5.12
CA PHE A 212 1.34 -5.58 6.57
C PHE A 212 0.91 -6.88 7.23
N SER A 213 1.69 -7.39 8.20
CA SER A 213 1.36 -8.57 9.01
C SER A 213 1.03 -9.80 8.14
N GLN A 214 -0.19 -10.35 8.22
CA GLN A 214 -0.63 -11.42 7.31
C GLN A 214 -0.53 -11.03 5.83
N GLY A 215 -0.86 -9.78 5.48
CA GLY A 215 -0.68 -9.26 4.13
C GLY A 215 0.78 -9.16 3.70
N ALA A 216 1.71 -8.97 4.64
CA ALA A 216 3.15 -9.00 4.36
C ALA A 216 3.66 -10.42 4.10
N ALA A 217 3.16 -11.41 4.84
CA ALA A 217 3.41 -12.82 4.54
C ALA A 217 2.86 -13.19 3.14
N MET A 218 1.62 -12.77 2.84
CA MET A 218 1.00 -12.96 1.53
C MET A 218 1.80 -12.28 0.40
N ALA A 219 2.28 -11.06 0.62
CA ALA A 219 3.09 -10.31 -0.32
C ALA A 219 4.41 -11.03 -0.66
N ALA A 220 5.09 -11.57 0.35
CA ALA A 220 6.31 -12.35 0.14
C ALA A 220 6.05 -13.64 -0.64
N MET A 221 4.99 -14.38 -0.31
CA MET A 221 4.62 -15.59 -1.04
C MET A 221 4.22 -15.28 -2.50
N LEU A 222 3.45 -14.21 -2.74
CA LEU A 222 3.13 -13.72 -4.09
C LEU A 222 4.41 -13.41 -4.87
N THR A 223 5.33 -12.68 -4.24
CA THR A 223 6.62 -12.29 -4.85
C THR A 223 7.41 -13.51 -5.29
N ALA A 224 7.62 -14.46 -4.38
CA ALA A 224 8.30 -15.73 -4.66
C ALA A 224 7.63 -16.51 -5.80
N ALA A 225 6.31 -16.64 -5.77
CA ALA A 225 5.57 -17.40 -6.76
C ALA A 225 5.59 -16.74 -8.16
N MET A 226 5.71 -15.42 -8.24
CA MET A 226 5.81 -14.68 -9.50
C MET A 226 7.18 -14.76 -10.16
N GLU A 227 8.23 -15.15 -9.42
CA GLU A 227 9.56 -15.33 -10.00
C GLU A 227 9.58 -16.49 -11.00
N HIS A 228 10.32 -16.27 -12.10
CA HIS A 228 10.67 -17.36 -13.00
C HIS A 228 11.92 -18.04 -12.49
N LEU A 229 11.85 -19.35 -12.39
CA LEU A 229 13.06 -20.16 -12.24
C LEU A 229 13.89 -20.05 -13.51
N ALA A 230 15.19 -19.84 -13.35
CA ALA A 230 16.11 -19.78 -14.48
C ALA A 230 16.03 -21.08 -15.30
N PRO A 231 16.22 -21.03 -16.64
CA PRO A 231 16.27 -22.23 -17.46
C PRO A 231 17.24 -23.27 -16.88
N GLY A 232 16.76 -24.51 -16.69
CA GLY A 232 17.57 -25.60 -16.14
C GLY A 232 17.58 -25.72 -14.62
N GLN A 233 16.97 -24.80 -13.86
CA GLN A 233 16.75 -25.04 -12.43
C GLN A 233 15.61 -26.05 -12.20
N PRO A 234 15.77 -27.00 -11.27
CA PRO A 234 14.71 -27.94 -10.95
C PRO A 234 13.49 -27.16 -10.47
N ARG A 235 12.36 -27.30 -11.18
CA ARG A 235 11.11 -26.74 -10.72
C ARG A 235 10.62 -27.59 -9.55
N PRO A 236 10.23 -26.98 -8.42
CA PRO A 236 9.62 -27.73 -7.35
C PRO A 236 8.35 -28.40 -7.86
N VAL A 237 8.09 -29.61 -7.37
CA VAL A 237 6.84 -30.33 -7.68
C VAL A 237 5.72 -29.64 -6.91
N LEU A 238 4.85 -28.97 -7.65
CA LEU A 238 3.68 -28.29 -7.10
C LEU A 238 2.54 -29.29 -6.94
N THR A 239 1.68 -29.06 -5.95
CA THR A 239 0.37 -29.73 -5.94
C THR A 239 -0.48 -29.17 -7.09
N PRO A 240 -1.48 -29.91 -7.61
CA PRO A 240 -2.37 -29.39 -8.65
C PRO A 240 -3.01 -28.04 -8.28
N ASP A 241 -3.36 -27.87 -7.01
CA ASP A 241 -3.91 -26.63 -6.48
C ASP A 241 -2.90 -25.48 -6.57
N HIS A 242 -1.63 -25.73 -6.22
CA HIS A 242 -0.56 -24.74 -6.34
C HIS A 242 -0.26 -24.38 -7.79
N GLU A 243 -0.25 -25.35 -8.70
CA GLU A 243 -0.09 -25.07 -10.14
C GLU A 243 -1.18 -24.12 -10.66
N GLY A 244 -2.43 -24.35 -10.20
CA GLY A 244 -3.59 -23.56 -10.59
C GLY A 244 -3.43 -22.08 -10.25
N TRP A 245 -3.21 -21.73 -8.99
CA TRP A 245 -3.12 -20.33 -8.59
C TRP A 245 -1.80 -19.67 -9.04
N VAL A 246 -0.68 -20.40 -9.10
CA VAL A 246 0.61 -19.88 -9.61
C VAL A 246 0.49 -19.46 -11.07
N LYS A 247 -0.15 -20.29 -11.90
CA LYS A 247 -0.44 -19.95 -13.29
C LYS A 247 -1.27 -18.67 -13.38
N GLN A 248 -2.35 -18.58 -12.60
CA GLN A 248 -3.25 -17.43 -12.61
C GLN A 248 -2.56 -16.11 -12.25
N ILE A 249 -1.72 -16.07 -11.19
CA ILE A 249 -1.02 -14.83 -10.80
C ILE A 249 0.05 -14.42 -11.82
N ARG A 250 0.77 -15.39 -12.42
CA ARG A 250 1.78 -15.11 -13.44
C ARG A 250 1.13 -14.59 -14.71
N GLU A 251 0.07 -15.22 -15.19
CA GLU A 251 -0.71 -14.75 -16.34
C GLU A 251 -1.31 -13.36 -16.08
N ALA A 252 -1.84 -13.12 -14.88
CA ALA A 252 -2.38 -11.82 -14.49
C ALA A 252 -1.35 -10.69 -14.58
N ASN A 253 -0.05 -10.99 -14.42
CA ASN A 253 1.04 -10.04 -14.56
C ASN A 253 1.84 -10.18 -15.86
N LYS A 254 1.27 -10.80 -16.91
CA LYS A 254 1.95 -11.02 -18.20
C LYS A 254 3.28 -11.78 -18.10
N GLY A 255 3.39 -12.65 -17.09
CA GLY A 255 4.62 -13.35 -16.76
C GLY A 255 5.75 -12.40 -16.34
N GLN A 256 5.47 -11.20 -15.85
CA GLN A 256 6.51 -10.33 -15.30
C GLN A 256 6.58 -10.52 -13.78
N PRO A 257 7.78 -10.71 -13.19
CA PRO A 257 7.93 -10.70 -11.74
C PRO A 257 7.67 -9.28 -11.19
N LEU A 258 7.48 -9.19 -9.87
CA LEU A 258 7.44 -7.88 -9.21
C LEU A 258 8.83 -7.25 -9.22
N LYS A 259 8.89 -5.92 -9.27
CA LYS A 259 10.14 -5.16 -9.22
C LYS A 259 10.65 -4.98 -7.79
N PHE A 260 9.76 -5.08 -6.81
CA PHE A 260 10.08 -5.00 -5.38
C PHE A 260 8.94 -5.57 -4.50
N CYS A 261 9.31 -5.97 -3.28
CA CYS A 261 8.38 -6.33 -2.21
C CYS A 261 8.74 -5.59 -0.91
N VAL A 262 7.73 -5.07 -0.22
CA VAL A 262 7.88 -4.43 1.09
C VAL A 262 7.03 -5.16 2.12
N SER A 263 7.66 -5.57 3.20
CA SER A 263 7.08 -6.39 4.26
C SER A 263 7.12 -5.64 5.59
N TYR A 264 5.97 -5.13 6.04
CA TYR A 264 5.81 -4.55 7.38
C TYR A 264 5.34 -5.63 8.35
N SER A 265 6.15 -5.94 9.36
CA SER A 265 5.85 -7.00 10.35
C SER A 265 5.42 -8.33 9.72
N GLY A 266 6.00 -8.70 8.58
CA GLY A 266 5.71 -9.97 7.90
C GLY A 266 6.40 -11.15 8.53
N PHE A 267 5.95 -12.35 8.17
CA PHE A 267 6.45 -13.60 8.72
C PHE A 267 6.58 -14.70 7.67
N PHE A 268 7.47 -15.65 7.93
CA PHE A 268 7.67 -16.83 7.10
C PHE A 268 6.44 -17.77 7.12
N ALA A 269 6.10 -18.31 5.95
CA ALA A 269 5.04 -19.30 5.82
C ALA A 269 5.55 -20.67 6.30
N LEU A 270 4.98 -21.17 7.39
CA LEU A 270 5.39 -22.42 8.02
C LEU A 270 4.93 -23.72 7.32
N PRO A 271 3.79 -23.77 6.60
CA PRO A 271 3.34 -25.02 6.01
C PRO A 271 4.38 -25.62 5.05
N PRO A 272 4.80 -26.89 5.22
CA PRO A 272 5.83 -27.52 4.39
C PRO A 272 5.51 -27.54 2.89
N GLU A 273 4.22 -27.62 2.54
CA GLU A 273 3.73 -27.59 1.16
C GLU A 273 3.98 -26.26 0.44
N LEU A 274 4.28 -25.19 1.19
CA LEU A 274 4.70 -23.88 0.68
C LEU A 274 6.22 -23.70 0.71
N GLY A 275 6.97 -24.71 1.17
CA GLY A 275 8.42 -24.66 1.31
C GLY A 275 9.16 -24.34 0.00
N TRP A 276 8.56 -24.74 -1.12
CA TRP A 276 9.09 -24.48 -2.46
C TRP A 276 9.18 -23.00 -2.85
N LEU A 277 8.45 -22.12 -2.16
CA LEU A 277 8.52 -20.66 -2.39
C LEU A 277 9.85 -20.06 -1.95
N TRP A 278 10.59 -20.75 -1.08
CA TRP A 278 11.72 -20.17 -0.36
C TRP A 278 13.07 -20.70 -0.85
N GLU A 279 13.07 -21.70 -1.75
CA GLU A 279 14.28 -22.17 -2.42
C GLU A 279 14.09 -22.35 -3.94
N PRO A 280 14.94 -21.72 -4.78
CA PRO A 280 16.02 -20.80 -4.42
C PRO A 280 15.50 -19.53 -3.71
N LYS A 281 16.36 -18.84 -2.97
CA LYS A 281 16.03 -17.55 -2.33
C LYS A 281 15.33 -16.59 -3.30
N VAL A 282 14.38 -15.84 -2.74
CA VAL A 282 13.62 -14.80 -3.46
C VAL A 282 14.59 -13.71 -3.95
N LYS A 283 14.70 -13.55 -5.27
CA LYS A 283 15.64 -12.63 -5.93
C LYS A 283 15.11 -11.22 -6.06
N THR A 284 13.79 -11.08 -6.10
CA THR A 284 13.10 -9.81 -6.16
C THR A 284 13.54 -8.99 -4.94
N PRO A 285 14.01 -7.75 -5.12
CA PRO A 285 14.44 -6.92 -4.01
C PRO A 285 13.36 -6.83 -2.93
N THR A 286 13.77 -7.00 -1.67
CA THR A 286 12.86 -6.94 -0.52
C THR A 286 13.30 -5.90 0.51
N LEU A 287 12.31 -5.23 1.09
CA LEU A 287 12.47 -4.38 2.27
C LEU A 287 11.61 -4.92 3.41
N HIS A 288 12.23 -5.21 4.54
CA HIS A 288 11.57 -5.66 5.76
C HIS A 288 11.60 -4.55 6.81
N VAL A 289 10.42 -4.15 7.29
CA VAL A 289 10.26 -3.16 8.34
C VAL A 289 9.70 -3.85 9.57
N LEU A 290 10.47 -3.87 10.66
CA LEU A 290 10.14 -4.56 11.91
C LEU A 290 9.94 -3.56 13.05
N GLY A 291 8.97 -3.84 13.93
CA GLY A 291 8.81 -3.14 15.20
C GLY A 291 9.61 -3.83 16.30
N SER A 292 10.47 -3.11 17.02
CA SER A 292 11.25 -3.69 18.12
C SER A 292 10.41 -4.08 19.33
N LEU A 293 9.16 -3.60 19.40
CA LEU A 293 8.18 -3.92 20.45
C LEU A 293 6.99 -4.71 19.88
N ASP A 294 7.16 -5.35 18.72
CA ASP A 294 6.12 -6.18 18.10
C ASP A 294 5.92 -7.47 18.89
N THR A 295 4.78 -7.59 19.57
CA THR A 295 4.39 -8.78 20.34
C THR A 295 3.42 -9.68 19.59
N VAL A 296 3.01 -9.30 18.37
CA VAL A 296 2.03 -10.05 17.58
C VAL A 296 2.73 -11.05 16.68
N VAL A 297 3.82 -10.64 16.05
CA VAL A 297 4.64 -11.50 15.20
C VAL A 297 5.95 -11.78 15.92
N GLU A 298 6.18 -13.06 16.20
CA GLU A 298 7.44 -13.52 16.78
C GLU A 298 8.62 -13.19 15.85
N GLU A 299 9.66 -12.57 16.42
CA GLU A 299 10.84 -12.11 15.69
C GLU A 299 11.51 -13.23 14.87
N SER A 300 11.54 -14.46 15.39
CA SER A 300 12.12 -15.62 14.69
C SER A 300 11.45 -15.89 13.34
N ARG A 301 10.13 -15.68 13.25
CA ARG A 301 9.36 -15.88 12.01
C ARG A 301 9.64 -14.78 10.99
N SER A 302 9.85 -13.55 11.44
CA SER A 302 10.27 -12.45 10.56
C SER A 302 11.71 -12.64 10.09
N ARG A 303 12.63 -13.06 10.97
CA ARG A 303 14.03 -13.37 10.62
C ARG A 303 14.13 -14.48 9.59
N ARG A 304 13.38 -15.57 9.77
CA ARG A 304 13.34 -16.66 8.80
C ARG A 304 12.85 -16.21 7.41
N LEU A 305 11.92 -15.25 7.35
CA LEU A 305 11.49 -14.65 6.09
C LEU A 305 12.60 -13.83 5.43
N ILE A 306 13.31 -13.01 6.22
CA ILE A 306 14.45 -12.22 5.74
C ILE A 306 15.54 -13.13 5.15
N GLU A 307 15.84 -14.24 5.83
CA GLU A 307 16.87 -15.20 5.41
C GLU A 307 16.56 -15.89 4.07
N ALA A 308 15.26 -16.02 3.73
CA ALA A 308 14.77 -16.59 2.48
C ALA A 308 14.84 -15.62 1.29
N CYS A 309 15.28 -14.37 1.50
CA CYS A 309 15.43 -13.36 0.45
C CYS A 309 16.91 -13.09 0.13
N GLU A 310 17.20 -12.77 -1.12
CA GLU A 310 18.52 -12.33 -1.58
C GLU A 310 18.73 -10.84 -1.28
N GLU A 311 19.84 -10.52 -0.60
CA GLU A 311 20.23 -9.15 -0.22
C GLU A 311 19.10 -8.26 0.35
N PRO A 312 18.34 -8.74 1.36
CA PRO A 312 17.20 -7.99 1.89
C PRO A 312 17.66 -6.71 2.59
N VAL A 313 16.88 -5.63 2.43
CA VAL A 313 17.03 -4.42 3.25
C VAL A 313 16.18 -4.57 4.51
N VAL A 314 16.75 -4.29 5.68
CA VAL A 314 16.05 -4.40 6.96
C VAL A 314 16.06 -3.06 7.69
N VAL A 315 14.89 -2.63 8.15
CA VAL A 315 14.69 -1.41 8.96
C VAL A 315 13.94 -1.79 10.22
N VAL A 316 14.41 -1.33 11.38
CA VAL A 316 13.77 -1.57 12.68
C VAL A 316 13.35 -0.24 13.28
N HIS A 317 12.07 -0.11 13.64
CA HIS A 317 11.52 1.04 14.33
C HIS A 317 11.19 0.72 15.80
N PRO A 318 11.18 1.71 16.71
CA PRO A 318 11.02 1.46 18.16
C PRO A 318 9.58 1.15 18.59
N GLY A 319 8.69 0.85 17.64
CA GLY A 319 7.25 0.70 17.87
C GLY A 319 6.80 -0.76 17.93
N GLY A 320 5.50 -0.96 18.21
CA GLY A 320 4.84 -2.27 18.15
C GLY A 320 4.34 -2.64 16.75
N HIS A 321 3.24 -3.40 16.69
CA HIS A 321 2.71 -4.00 15.47
C HIS A 321 1.87 -3.02 14.62
N TYR A 322 2.52 -2.13 13.85
CA TYR A 322 1.83 -1.19 12.95
C TYR A 322 2.72 -0.75 11.78
N VAL A 323 2.13 -0.08 10.77
CA VAL A 323 2.89 0.55 9.68
C VAL A 323 3.34 1.95 10.09
N PRO A 324 4.63 2.23 10.25
CA PRO A 324 5.10 3.57 10.56
C PRO A 324 4.94 4.53 9.37
N VAL A 325 4.30 5.67 9.64
CA VAL A 325 3.98 6.69 8.61
C VAL A 325 4.66 8.04 8.83
N SER A 326 5.52 8.17 9.85
CA SER A 326 6.33 9.38 10.02
C SER A 326 7.43 9.44 8.95
N LYS A 327 7.86 10.66 8.61
CA LYS A 327 8.82 10.89 7.51
C LYS A 327 10.13 10.11 7.66
N GLU A 328 10.59 9.92 8.89
CA GLU A 328 11.84 9.21 9.19
C GLU A 328 11.79 7.73 8.75
N TRP A 329 10.65 7.06 8.92
CA TRP A 329 10.47 5.64 8.57
C TRP A 329 10.05 5.43 7.12
N VAL A 330 9.48 6.46 6.49
CA VAL A 330 9.11 6.43 5.07
C VAL A 330 10.30 6.73 4.16
N ALA A 331 11.33 7.44 4.62
CA ALA A 331 12.49 7.75 3.80
C ALA A 331 13.26 6.50 3.31
N PRO A 332 13.53 5.47 4.15
CA PRO A 332 14.11 4.21 3.70
C PRO A 332 13.24 3.49 2.66
N LEU A 333 11.92 3.43 2.88
CA LEU A 333 10.96 2.85 1.92
C LEU A 333 11.06 3.52 0.55
N VAL A 334 11.02 4.84 0.54
CA VAL A 334 11.11 5.65 -0.67
C VAL A 334 12.43 5.42 -1.39
N GLY A 335 13.55 5.44 -0.67
CA GLY A 335 14.87 5.22 -1.23
C GLY A 335 14.99 3.84 -1.88
N PHE A 336 14.47 2.83 -1.20
CA PHE A 336 14.42 1.45 -1.67
C PHE A 336 13.58 1.29 -2.95
N ILE A 337 12.32 1.75 -2.93
CA ILE A 337 11.42 1.66 -4.10
C ILE A 337 12.02 2.40 -5.29
N ARG A 338 12.55 3.61 -5.09
CA ARG A 338 13.23 4.36 -6.15
C ARG A 338 14.39 3.57 -6.74
N GLY A 339 15.28 3.03 -5.91
CA GLY A 339 16.44 2.28 -6.38
C GLY A 339 16.04 1.05 -7.21
N CYS A 340 14.99 0.34 -6.79
CA CYS A 340 14.46 -0.81 -7.52
C CYS A 340 13.92 -0.39 -8.91
N LEU A 341 13.14 0.68 -8.97
CA LEU A 341 12.54 1.16 -10.21
C LEU A 341 13.57 1.75 -11.18
N GLU A 342 14.57 2.47 -10.68
CA GLU A 342 15.69 2.97 -11.50
C GLU A 342 16.53 1.82 -12.08
N LYS A 343 16.79 0.76 -11.30
CA LYS A 343 17.50 -0.43 -11.79
C LYS A 343 16.74 -1.12 -12.92
N HIS A 344 15.43 -1.30 -12.77
CA HIS A 344 14.59 -1.92 -13.81
C HIS A 344 14.52 -1.08 -15.08
N GLN A 345 14.39 0.26 -14.99
CA GLN A 345 14.40 1.14 -16.16
C GLN A 345 15.70 1.01 -16.96
N LYS A 346 16.85 0.98 -16.28
CA LYS A 346 18.15 0.79 -16.96
C LYS A 346 18.24 -0.57 -17.66
N THR A 347 17.75 -1.64 -17.03
CA THR A 347 17.74 -2.98 -17.64
C THR A 347 16.81 -3.05 -18.86
N GLU A 348 15.63 -2.40 -18.80
CA GLU A 348 14.72 -2.26 -19.96
C GLU A 348 15.43 -1.54 -21.13
N GLU A 349 16.03 -0.37 -20.88
CA GLU A 349 16.72 0.43 -21.90
C GLU A 349 17.95 -0.28 -22.50
N GLU A 350 18.72 -1.02 -21.71
CA GLU A 350 19.86 -1.81 -22.19
C GLU A 350 19.40 -3.02 -23.03
N GLY A 351 18.26 -3.62 -22.69
CA GLY A 351 17.65 -4.70 -23.46
C GLY A 351 17.19 -4.24 -24.84
N GLU A 352 16.49 -3.10 -24.90
CA GLU A 352 16.00 -2.51 -26.16
C GLU A 352 17.17 -2.15 -27.10
N LYS A 353 18.23 -1.52 -26.59
CA LYS A 353 19.43 -1.18 -27.37
C LYS A 353 20.10 -2.42 -27.97
N LYS A 354 20.21 -3.51 -27.22
CA LYS A 354 20.79 -4.76 -27.74
C LYS A 354 19.94 -5.39 -28.84
N VAL A 355 18.61 -5.27 -28.77
CA VAL A 355 17.71 -5.76 -29.82
C VAL A 355 17.85 -4.89 -31.08
N GLU A 356 17.89 -3.56 -30.94
CA GLU A 356 18.11 -2.64 -32.06
C GLU A 356 19.48 -2.82 -32.73
N GLU A 357 20.53 -3.13 -31.97
CA GLU A 357 21.87 -3.44 -32.51
C GLU A 357 21.97 -4.82 -33.17
N SER A 358 21.00 -5.71 -32.93
CA SER A 358 20.95 -7.08 -33.47
C SER A 358 20.06 -7.22 -34.71
N ILE A 359 19.36 -6.15 -35.10
CA ILE A 359 18.53 -6.04 -36.31
C ILE A 359 19.32 -5.26 -37.36
#